data_AF-A0A2E5HJ91-F1
#
_entry.id   AF-A0A2E5HJ91-F1
#
_cell.length_a   1.000
_cell.length_b   1.000
_cell.length_c   1.000
_cell.angle_alpha   90.00
_cell.angle_beta   90.00
_cell.angle_gamma   90.00
#
_symmetry.space_group_name_H-M   'P 1'
#
loop_
_entity.id
_entity.type
_entity.pdbx_description
1 polymer ?
#
loop_
_entity_poly.entity_id
_entity_poly.type
_entity_poly.pdbx_seq_one_letter_code
_entity_poly.pdbx_strand_id
1 'polypeptide(L)'
;MSILILIPAAIAGIVPMLIAVTVIYWLDRYEREPWWLVALVFLWGAIGGTGFGCFCNSTIIAGVDTVLGADAANWIGPVIVAPLVEEVTKIIPLFALIFLRHFDNATDGLIYGAAAGLGFAMTENIMYFYQVGSSAGFLAMVTNILIRTLFTAQVHFAASACWGFVLGLARYRHPALRWLVAPPVGYAAAVTIHAFWNGSATYSSLNGALDVQAGACVLITCIGAFVLALAQLSLFMEHRVIKAELLAEASDGTLPLAHADIIPYWLKRVSSDWAPPGVDKNAYARAATLLAFRRHQARHASGDIAEQLEGEVRKYRHEVKLLLQRASPTHGAPPPAGGPPPGGRWGH
;
A
#
# COMPACT_ATOMS: atom_id res chain seq x y z
N MET A 1 -20.93 26.65 21.37
CA MET A 1 -19.54 26.28 21.72
C MET A 1 -19.00 25.07 20.91
N SER A 2 -19.83 24.34 20.16
CA SER A 2 -19.46 23.07 19.49
C SER A 2 -18.76 23.20 18.12
N ILE A 3 -19.13 24.17 17.28
CA ILE A 3 -18.56 24.31 15.92
C ILE A 3 -17.08 24.76 15.95
N LEU A 4 -16.71 25.62 16.92
CA LEU A 4 -15.34 26.12 17.08
C LEU A 4 -14.34 25.02 17.47
N ILE A 5 -14.81 23.88 17.99
CA ILE A 5 -13.97 22.70 18.29
C ILE A 5 -14.08 21.68 17.17
N LEU A 6 -15.28 21.44 16.65
CA LEU A 6 -15.53 20.43 15.62
C LEU A 6 -14.77 20.71 14.32
N ILE A 7 -14.78 21.95 13.83
CA ILE A 7 -14.10 22.29 12.56
C ILE A 7 -12.58 22.06 12.67
N PRO A 8 -11.86 22.59 13.69
CA PRO A 8 -10.45 22.29 13.88
C PRO A 8 -10.17 20.80 14.07
N ALA A 9 -11.00 20.08 14.85
CA ALA A 9 -10.86 18.63 15.05
C ALA A 9 -10.98 17.86 13.72
N ALA A 10 -11.98 18.19 12.89
CA ALA A 10 -12.17 17.58 11.59
C ALA A 10 -11.00 17.86 10.64
N ILE A 11 -10.55 19.12 10.54
CA ILE A 11 -9.42 19.49 9.68
C ILE A 11 -8.15 18.78 10.15
N ALA A 12 -7.85 18.80 11.45
CA ALA A 12 -6.67 18.17 12.03
C ALA A 12 -6.70 16.63 11.92
N GLY A 13 -7.87 16.00 11.93
CA GLY A 13 -8.01 14.56 11.72
C GLY A 13 -7.90 14.15 10.25
N ILE A 14 -8.45 14.95 9.33
CA ILE A 14 -8.53 14.60 7.89
C ILE A 14 -7.23 14.94 7.15
N VAL A 15 -6.75 16.18 7.25
CA VAL A 15 -5.69 16.68 6.36
C VAL A 15 -4.38 15.89 6.52
N PRO A 16 -3.86 15.65 7.74
CA PRO A 16 -2.63 14.88 7.90
C PRO A 16 -2.76 13.44 7.39
N MET A 17 -3.93 12.81 7.55
CA MET A 17 -4.14 11.42 7.12
C MET A 17 -4.22 11.30 5.60
N LEU A 18 -4.85 12.27 4.93
CA LEU A 18 -4.85 12.34 3.46
C LEU A 18 -3.45 12.60 2.90
N ILE A 19 -2.65 13.46 3.56
CA ILE A 19 -1.25 13.66 3.18
C ILE A 19 -0.46 12.36 3.37
N ALA A 20 -0.60 11.70 4.53
CA ALA A 20 0.12 10.47 4.84
C ALA A 20 -0.19 9.35 3.84
N VAL A 21 -1.47 9.09 3.52
CA VAL A 21 -1.83 8.04 2.56
C VAL A 21 -1.34 8.37 1.15
N THR A 22 -1.33 9.65 0.77
CA THR A 22 -0.77 10.11 -0.51
C THR A 22 0.74 9.88 -0.58
N VAL A 23 1.47 10.18 0.49
CA VAL A 23 2.91 9.93 0.59
C VAL A 23 3.20 8.44 0.48
N ILE A 24 2.46 7.58 1.19
CA ILE A 24 2.61 6.12 1.12
C ILE A 24 2.29 5.60 -0.29
N TYR A 25 1.21 6.06 -0.90
CA TYR A 25 0.86 5.72 -2.28
C TYR A 25 1.97 6.07 -3.28
N TRP A 26 2.70 7.17 -3.05
CA TRP A 26 3.83 7.58 -3.89
C TRP A 26 5.11 6.80 -3.65
N LEU A 27 5.21 6.02 -2.57
CA LEU A 27 6.36 5.15 -2.33
C LEU A 27 6.47 4.06 -3.39
N ASP A 28 5.36 3.59 -3.94
CA ASP A 28 5.36 2.65 -5.05
C ASP A 28 5.75 3.34 -6.38
N ARG A 29 6.87 2.88 -6.93
CA ARG A 29 7.52 3.44 -8.13
C ARG A 29 7.42 2.52 -9.34
N TYR A 30 7.14 1.24 -9.14
CA TYR A 30 7.29 0.22 -10.19
C TYR A 30 5.94 -0.26 -10.71
N GLU A 31 4.98 -0.51 -9.83
CA GLU A 31 3.67 -1.05 -10.20
C GLU A 31 2.55 -0.39 -9.39
N ARG A 32 2.40 0.94 -9.54
CA ARG A 32 1.40 1.69 -8.78
C ARG A 32 0.01 1.07 -8.84
N GLU A 33 -0.49 0.78 -7.66
CA GLU A 33 -1.85 0.30 -7.47
C GLU A 33 -2.90 1.31 -7.97
N PRO A 34 -4.08 0.85 -8.42
CA PRO A 34 -5.15 1.76 -8.77
C PRO A 34 -5.55 2.64 -7.58
N TRP A 35 -5.43 3.96 -7.72
CA TRP A 35 -5.70 4.91 -6.64
C TRP A 35 -7.10 4.73 -6.01
N TRP A 36 -8.09 4.29 -6.79
CA TRP A 36 -9.45 4.06 -6.33
C TRP A 36 -9.55 2.87 -5.36
N LEU A 37 -8.68 1.85 -5.50
CA LEU A 37 -8.59 0.74 -4.54
C LEU A 37 -7.99 1.22 -3.23
N VAL A 38 -6.90 2.00 -3.29
CA VAL A 38 -6.29 2.60 -2.10
C VAL A 38 -7.29 3.49 -1.37
N ALA A 39 -8.03 4.31 -2.12
CA ALA A 39 -9.10 5.15 -1.56
C ALA A 39 -10.23 4.32 -0.95
N LEU A 40 -10.65 3.23 -1.58
CA LEU A 40 -11.68 2.33 -1.04
C LEU A 40 -11.23 1.67 0.26
N VAL A 41 -9.98 1.21 0.35
CA VAL A 41 -9.41 0.61 1.57
C VAL A 41 -9.24 1.65 2.68
N PHE A 42 -8.82 2.87 2.33
CA PHE A 42 -8.79 3.99 3.27
C PHE A 42 -10.19 4.32 3.81
N LEU A 43 -11.19 4.44 2.93
CA LEU A 43 -12.57 4.70 3.33
C LEU A 43 -13.16 3.54 4.13
N TRP A 44 -12.79 2.30 3.82
CA TRP A 44 -13.13 1.16 4.65
C TRP A 44 -12.56 1.34 6.05
N GLY A 45 -11.26 1.60 6.19
CA GLY A 45 -10.64 1.85 7.50
C GLY A 45 -11.39 2.94 8.29
N ALA A 46 -11.70 4.05 7.63
CA ALA A 46 -12.37 5.20 8.22
C ALA A 46 -13.81 4.94 8.67
N ILE A 47 -14.57 4.17 7.90
CA ILE A 47 -16.01 3.99 8.10
C ILE A 47 -16.31 2.59 8.60
N GLY A 48 -15.95 1.57 7.81
CA GLY A 48 -16.19 0.17 8.15
C GLY A 48 -15.35 -0.29 9.33
N GLY A 49 -14.02 -0.15 9.24
CA GLY A 49 -13.07 -0.52 10.28
C GLY A 49 -13.39 0.15 11.62
N THR A 50 -13.51 1.48 11.62
CA THR A 50 -13.87 2.26 12.82
C THR A 50 -15.28 1.95 13.30
N GLY A 51 -16.27 1.89 12.42
CA GLY A 51 -17.67 1.64 12.81
C GLY A 51 -17.87 0.26 13.45
N PHE A 52 -17.40 -0.80 12.79
CA PHE A 52 -17.43 -2.15 13.35
C PHE A 52 -16.56 -2.27 14.61
N GLY A 53 -15.37 -1.64 14.60
CA GLY A 53 -14.47 -1.59 15.74
C GLY A 53 -15.14 -0.99 16.97
N CYS A 54 -15.73 0.20 16.84
CA CYS A 54 -16.47 0.87 17.91
C CYS A 54 -17.64 0.02 18.44
N PHE A 55 -18.41 -0.61 17.54
CA PHE A 55 -19.54 -1.46 17.95
C PHE A 55 -19.07 -2.67 18.77
N CYS A 56 -18.08 -3.42 18.26
CA CYS A 56 -17.52 -4.59 18.92
C CYS A 56 -16.84 -4.21 20.25
N ASN A 57 -16.00 -3.17 20.24
CA ASN A 57 -15.32 -2.66 21.45
C ASN A 57 -16.33 -2.30 22.53
N SER A 58 -17.34 -1.49 22.20
CA SER A 58 -18.34 -1.05 23.19
C SER A 58 -19.09 -2.23 23.80
N THR A 59 -19.45 -3.21 22.98
CA THR A 59 -20.19 -4.40 23.44
C THR A 59 -19.33 -5.28 24.34
N ILE A 60 -18.09 -5.58 23.93
CA ILE A 60 -17.18 -6.46 24.68
C ILE A 60 -16.73 -5.77 25.98
N ILE A 61 -16.39 -4.48 25.93
CA ILE A 61 -15.95 -3.72 27.11
C ILE A 61 -17.07 -3.58 28.14
N ALA A 62 -18.32 -3.37 27.71
CA ALA A 62 -19.46 -3.38 28.63
C ALA A 62 -19.66 -4.74 29.32
N GLY A 63 -19.42 -5.84 28.60
CA GLY A 63 -19.41 -7.18 29.18
C GLY A 63 -18.28 -7.38 30.20
N VAL A 64 -17.06 -6.90 29.89
CA VAL A 64 -15.93 -6.93 30.82
C VAL A 64 -16.23 -6.11 32.07
N ASP A 65 -16.78 -4.91 31.93
CA ASP A 65 -17.20 -4.07 33.06
C ASP A 65 -18.23 -4.77 33.95
N THR A 66 -19.23 -5.40 33.34
CA THR A 66 -20.28 -6.13 34.06
C THR A 66 -19.72 -7.32 34.87
N VAL A 67 -18.73 -8.03 34.34
CA VAL A 67 -18.23 -9.28 34.93
C VAL A 67 -17.03 -9.06 35.86
N LEU A 68 -16.13 -8.15 35.49
CA LEU A 68 -14.83 -7.93 36.16
C LEU A 68 -14.70 -6.55 36.82
N GLY A 69 -15.66 -5.65 36.58
CA GLY A 69 -15.70 -4.31 37.14
C GLY A 69 -14.96 -3.25 36.30
N ALA A 70 -15.24 -1.98 36.63
CA ALA A 70 -14.77 -0.82 35.87
C ALA A 70 -13.24 -0.71 35.81
N ASP A 71 -12.54 -1.02 36.90
CA ASP A 71 -11.08 -0.97 36.94
C ASP A 71 -10.45 -1.95 35.94
N ALA A 72 -10.99 -3.17 35.86
CA ALA A 72 -10.55 -4.16 34.88
C ALA A 72 -10.90 -3.71 33.45
N ALA A 73 -12.10 -3.15 33.23
CA ALA A 73 -12.53 -2.66 31.93
C ALA A 73 -11.65 -1.51 31.40
N ASN A 74 -11.22 -0.59 32.28
CA ASN A 74 -10.34 0.53 31.94
C ASN A 74 -8.94 0.11 31.47
N TRP A 75 -8.50 -1.10 31.84
CA TRP A 75 -7.26 -1.70 31.35
C TRP A 75 -7.48 -2.63 30.18
N ILE A 76 -8.33 -3.64 30.34
CA ILE A 76 -8.54 -4.71 29.36
C ILE A 76 -9.14 -4.14 28.06
N GLY A 77 -10.02 -3.14 28.16
CA GLY A 77 -10.67 -2.53 27.00
C GLY A 77 -9.68 -1.91 26.02
N PRO A 78 -8.96 -0.84 26.39
CA PRO A 78 -8.02 -0.20 25.48
C PRO A 78 -6.78 -1.05 25.18
N VAL A 79 -6.28 -1.86 26.12
CA VAL A 79 -4.99 -2.55 25.95
C VAL A 79 -5.13 -3.90 25.24
N ILE A 80 -6.25 -4.59 25.37
CA ILE A 80 -6.44 -5.94 24.85
C ILE A 80 -7.57 -5.98 23.82
N VAL A 81 -8.78 -5.55 24.20
CA VAL A 81 -9.97 -5.68 23.35
C VAL A 81 -9.83 -4.83 22.09
N ALA A 82 -9.51 -3.55 22.24
CA ALA A 82 -9.38 -2.62 21.11
C ALA A 82 -8.34 -3.09 20.08
N PRO A 83 -7.09 -3.42 20.43
CA PRO A 83 -6.11 -3.94 19.47
C PRO A 83 -6.56 -5.22 18.77
N LEU A 84 -7.12 -6.18 19.51
CA LEU A 84 -7.58 -7.44 18.93
C LEU A 84 -8.70 -7.23 17.91
N VAL A 85 -9.69 -6.42 18.27
CA VAL A 85 -10.88 -6.18 17.44
C VAL A 85 -10.52 -5.29 16.24
N GLU A 86 -9.88 -4.16 16.50
CA GLU A 86 -9.70 -3.13 15.49
C GLU A 86 -8.72 -3.53 14.40
N GLU A 87 -7.64 -4.25 14.72
CA GLU A 87 -6.73 -4.72 13.66
C GLU A 87 -7.44 -5.72 12.73
N VAL A 88 -8.31 -6.58 13.26
CA VAL A 88 -9.11 -7.49 12.43
C VAL A 88 -10.05 -6.70 11.53
N THR A 89 -10.82 -5.74 12.08
CA THR A 89 -11.81 -4.99 11.28
C THR A 89 -11.18 -4.16 10.18
N LYS A 90 -9.97 -3.61 10.39
CA LYS A 90 -9.21 -2.85 9.39
C LYS A 90 -8.81 -3.72 8.18
N ILE A 91 -8.38 -4.95 8.40
CA ILE A 91 -7.76 -5.82 7.37
C ILE A 91 -8.77 -6.62 6.54
N ILE A 92 -10.06 -6.62 6.90
CA ILE A 92 -11.13 -7.33 6.16
C ILE A 92 -11.04 -7.17 4.62
N PRO A 93 -10.88 -5.97 4.04
CA PRO A 93 -10.82 -5.81 2.59
C PRO A 93 -9.63 -6.51 1.97
N LEU A 94 -8.49 -6.60 2.68
CA LEU A 94 -7.28 -7.23 2.14
C LEU A 94 -7.47 -8.73 1.91
N PHE A 95 -8.30 -9.40 2.72
CA PHE A 95 -8.67 -10.80 2.46
C PHE A 95 -9.51 -10.98 1.19
N ALA A 96 -10.19 -9.93 0.71
CA ALA A 96 -10.80 -9.95 -0.62
C ALA A 96 -9.78 -9.56 -1.71
N LEU A 97 -8.93 -8.56 -1.45
CA LEU A 97 -7.92 -8.09 -2.41
C LEU A 97 -6.85 -9.14 -2.73
N ILE A 98 -6.54 -10.05 -1.81
CA ILE A 98 -5.58 -11.16 -2.03
C ILE A 98 -6.00 -12.13 -3.17
N PHE A 99 -7.24 -12.00 -3.67
CA PHE A 99 -7.72 -12.73 -4.85
C PHE A 99 -7.68 -11.88 -6.13
N LEU A 100 -7.53 -10.56 -6.01
CA LEU A 100 -7.45 -9.64 -7.15
C LEU A 100 -6.02 -9.51 -7.65
N ARG A 101 -5.82 -9.21 -8.93
CA ARG A 101 -4.50 -8.99 -9.58
C ARG A 101 -3.76 -7.72 -9.13
N HIS A 102 -4.23 -7.09 -8.07
CA HIS A 102 -3.82 -5.77 -7.57
C HIS A 102 -3.28 -5.91 -6.13
N PHE A 103 -2.78 -7.09 -5.78
CA PHE A 103 -2.21 -7.37 -4.47
C PHE A 103 -1.20 -8.47 -4.72
N ASP A 104 -0.10 -8.21 -5.41
CA ASP A 104 0.77 -9.25 -5.95
C ASP A 104 2.12 -9.33 -5.27
N ASN A 105 2.44 -8.38 -4.40
CA ASN A 105 3.70 -8.37 -3.67
C ASN A 105 3.51 -7.85 -2.24
N ALA A 106 4.61 -7.83 -1.49
CA ALA A 106 4.64 -7.37 -0.11
C ALA A 106 4.40 -5.85 0.02
N THR A 107 4.86 -5.08 -0.96
CA THR A 107 4.70 -3.63 -1.03
C THR A 107 3.23 -3.25 -1.20
N ASP A 108 2.47 -3.93 -2.07
CA ASP A 108 1.04 -3.70 -2.26
C ASP A 108 0.29 -3.96 -0.94
N GLY A 109 0.59 -5.10 -0.30
CA GLY A 109 0.02 -5.44 0.98
C GLY A 109 0.30 -4.39 2.06
N LEU A 110 1.53 -3.88 2.10
CA LEU A 110 1.92 -2.78 2.99
C LEU A 110 1.10 -1.52 2.71
N ILE A 111 0.94 -1.13 1.44
CA ILE A 111 0.21 0.08 1.04
C ILE A 111 -1.27 -0.01 1.39
N TYR A 112 -1.92 -1.15 1.11
CA TYR A 112 -3.33 -1.33 1.48
C TYR A 112 -3.51 -1.39 3.00
N GLY A 113 -2.63 -2.09 3.72
CA GLY A 113 -2.67 -2.13 5.17
C GLY A 113 -2.48 -0.74 5.79
N ALA A 114 -1.51 0.02 5.30
CA ALA A 114 -1.27 1.41 5.68
C ALA A 114 -2.49 2.29 5.40
N ALA A 115 -3.13 2.14 4.23
CA ALA A 115 -4.33 2.90 3.88
C ALA A 115 -5.49 2.61 4.85
N ALA A 116 -5.74 1.34 5.19
CA ALA A 116 -6.76 0.96 6.15
C ALA A 116 -6.48 1.55 7.55
N GLY A 117 -5.23 1.44 8.02
CA GLY A 117 -4.81 1.99 9.31
C GLY A 117 -4.94 3.52 9.38
N LEU A 118 -4.49 4.23 8.34
CA LEU A 118 -4.60 5.70 8.26
C LEU A 118 -6.06 6.18 8.16
N GLY A 119 -6.89 5.44 7.43
CA GLY A 119 -8.33 5.70 7.38
C GLY A 119 -8.97 5.57 8.75
N PHE A 120 -8.66 4.49 9.47
CA PHE A 120 -9.13 4.29 10.84
C PHE A 120 -8.67 5.42 11.77
N ALA A 121 -7.37 5.75 11.73
CA ALA A 121 -6.77 6.83 12.50
C ALA A 121 -7.43 8.19 12.23
N MET A 122 -7.84 8.46 10.98
CA MET A 122 -8.56 9.69 10.63
C MET A 122 -9.83 9.85 11.46
N THR A 123 -10.73 8.86 11.41
CA THR A 123 -12.00 8.94 12.10
C THR A 123 -11.81 8.94 13.61
N GLU A 124 -10.93 8.07 14.12
CA GLU A 124 -10.66 7.99 15.56
C GLU A 124 -10.09 9.32 16.09
N ASN A 125 -9.12 9.92 15.38
CA ASN A 125 -8.55 11.21 15.76
C ASN A 125 -9.60 12.32 15.83
N ILE A 126 -10.52 12.40 14.87
CA ILE A 126 -11.60 13.41 14.91
C ILE A 126 -12.42 13.25 16.20
N MET A 127 -12.78 12.01 16.57
CA MET A 127 -13.54 11.75 17.79
C MET A 127 -12.76 12.18 19.05
N TYR A 128 -11.49 11.79 19.17
CA TYR A 128 -10.65 12.16 20.32
C TYR A 128 -10.36 13.66 20.40
N PHE A 129 -10.11 14.32 19.27
CA PHE A 129 -9.87 15.77 19.23
C PHE A 129 -11.11 16.53 19.65
N TYR A 130 -12.28 16.14 19.14
CA TYR A 130 -13.54 16.72 19.53
C TYR A 130 -13.85 16.49 21.01
N GLN A 131 -13.65 15.27 21.51
CA GLN A 131 -13.90 14.92 22.91
C GLN A 131 -13.01 15.75 23.85
N VAL A 132 -11.69 15.77 23.62
CA VAL A 132 -10.75 16.51 24.47
C VAL A 132 -10.95 18.02 24.34
N GLY A 133 -11.20 18.54 23.14
CA GLY A 133 -11.48 19.97 22.95
C GLY A 133 -12.75 20.41 23.65
N SER A 134 -13.76 19.54 23.73
CA SER A 134 -15.03 19.82 24.39
C SER A 134 -14.95 19.68 25.91
N SER A 135 -14.16 18.75 26.44
CA SER A 135 -14.07 18.49 27.89
C SER A 135 -12.96 19.26 28.60
N ALA A 136 -11.82 19.45 27.93
CA ALA A 136 -10.59 20.02 28.51
C ALA A 136 -10.12 21.31 27.81
N GLY A 137 -10.85 21.76 26.78
CA GLY A 137 -10.60 23.02 26.09
C GLY A 137 -9.59 22.93 24.94
N PHE A 138 -9.44 24.04 24.24
CA PHE A 138 -8.68 24.11 22.97
C PHE A 138 -7.18 23.77 23.13
N LEU A 139 -6.54 24.20 24.22
CA LEU A 139 -5.11 23.94 24.42
C LEU A 139 -4.83 22.43 24.62
N ALA A 140 -5.66 21.75 25.41
CA ALA A 140 -5.57 20.29 25.58
C ALA A 140 -5.82 19.55 24.25
N MET A 141 -6.75 20.05 23.43
CA MET A 141 -6.97 19.52 22.08
C MET A 141 -5.72 19.64 21.21
N VAL A 142 -5.01 20.77 21.23
CA VAL A 142 -3.78 20.96 20.44
C VAL A 142 -2.71 19.95 20.86
N THR A 143 -2.49 19.75 22.16
CA THR A 143 -1.55 18.72 22.64
C THR A 143 -1.96 17.32 22.19
N ASN A 144 -3.26 17.00 22.27
CA ASN A 144 -3.79 15.73 21.81
C ASN A 144 -3.61 15.54 20.29
N ILE A 145 -3.83 16.60 19.50
CA ILE A 145 -3.59 16.61 18.05
C ILE A 145 -2.14 16.23 17.75
N LEU A 146 -1.17 16.83 18.43
CA LEU A 146 0.24 16.54 18.20
C LEU A 146 0.58 15.09 18.53
N ILE A 147 0.17 14.61 19.72
CA ILE A 147 0.48 13.25 20.16
C ILE A 147 -0.15 12.22 19.22
N ARG A 148 -1.45 12.35 18.95
CA ARG A 148 -2.14 11.34 18.14
C ARG A 148 -1.77 11.39 16.66
N THR A 149 -1.51 12.57 16.10
CA THR A 149 -1.12 12.68 14.69
C THR A 149 0.27 12.13 14.45
N LEU A 150 1.23 12.37 15.36
CA LEU A 150 2.61 11.93 15.18
C LEU A 150 2.85 10.49 15.63
N PHE A 151 2.12 10.01 16.64
CA PHE A 151 2.38 8.71 17.25
C PHE A 151 1.21 7.73 17.09
N THR A 152 0.00 8.05 17.53
CA THR A 152 -1.15 7.12 17.42
C THR A 152 -1.49 6.77 15.96
N ALA A 153 -1.51 7.76 15.06
CA ALA A 153 -1.74 7.49 13.64
C ALA A 153 -0.63 6.62 13.03
N GLN A 154 0.60 6.80 13.51
CA GLN A 154 1.73 5.97 13.11
C GLN A 154 1.60 4.53 13.61
N VAL A 155 0.99 4.31 14.78
CA VAL A 155 0.67 2.97 15.29
C VAL A 155 -0.32 2.27 14.38
N HIS A 156 -1.45 2.92 14.04
CA HIS A 156 -2.44 2.31 13.13
C HIS A 156 -1.85 2.03 11.76
N PHE A 157 -1.09 2.98 11.22
CA PHE A 157 -0.33 2.81 9.99
C PHE A 157 0.58 1.58 10.09
N ALA A 158 1.48 1.53 11.07
CA ALA A 158 2.51 0.50 11.17
C ALA A 158 1.92 -0.89 11.47
N ALA A 159 0.94 -0.99 12.36
CA ALA A 159 0.29 -2.24 12.72
C ALA A 159 -0.39 -2.88 11.50
N SER A 160 -1.29 -2.15 10.84
CA SER A 160 -2.02 -2.65 9.69
C SER A 160 -1.10 -2.85 8.46
N ALA A 161 -0.10 -1.99 8.27
CA ALA A 161 0.92 -2.16 7.22
C ALA A 161 1.74 -3.44 7.41
N CYS A 162 2.16 -3.77 8.64
CA CYS A 162 2.87 -5.02 8.94
C CYS A 162 2.03 -6.25 8.61
N TRP A 163 0.74 -6.25 8.97
CA TRP A 163 -0.13 -7.37 8.64
C TRP A 163 -0.31 -7.50 7.12
N GLY A 164 -0.61 -6.39 6.44
CA GLY A 164 -0.72 -6.37 4.98
C GLY A 164 0.55 -6.84 4.27
N PHE A 165 1.72 -6.40 4.73
CA PHE A 165 3.03 -6.81 4.20
C PHE A 165 3.24 -8.33 4.29
N VAL A 166 2.92 -8.93 5.44
CA VAL A 166 3.04 -10.39 5.66
C VAL A 166 2.06 -11.16 4.77
N LEU A 167 0.84 -10.66 4.56
CA LEU A 167 -0.12 -11.25 3.61
C LEU A 167 0.42 -11.20 2.17
N GLY A 168 0.99 -10.07 1.76
CA GLY A 168 1.59 -9.88 0.43
C GLY A 168 2.77 -10.81 0.17
N LEU A 169 3.67 -10.96 1.15
CA LEU A 169 4.79 -11.91 1.13
C LEU A 169 4.34 -13.36 0.87
N ALA A 170 3.18 -13.73 1.39
CA ALA A 170 2.70 -15.11 1.40
C ALA A 170 1.78 -15.45 0.21
N ARG A 171 1.33 -14.47 -0.59
CA ARG A 171 0.31 -14.66 -1.63
C ARG A 171 0.60 -15.80 -2.61
N TYR A 172 1.84 -15.89 -3.09
CA TYR A 172 2.27 -16.89 -4.08
C TYR A 172 3.02 -18.07 -3.46
N ARG A 173 2.99 -18.18 -2.12
CA ARG A 173 3.62 -19.28 -1.39
C ARG A 173 2.66 -20.46 -1.24
N HIS A 174 3.19 -21.58 -0.74
CA HIS A 174 2.41 -22.77 -0.44
C HIS A 174 1.15 -22.44 0.40
N PRO A 175 -0.02 -23.06 0.13
CA PRO A 175 -1.28 -22.71 0.78
C PRO A 175 -1.24 -22.69 2.31
N ALA A 176 -0.49 -23.59 2.94
CA ALA A 176 -0.30 -23.60 4.39
C ALA A 176 0.38 -22.31 4.91
N LEU A 177 1.44 -21.84 4.23
CA LEU A 177 2.10 -20.58 4.60
C LEU A 177 1.17 -19.40 4.36
N ARG A 178 0.45 -19.39 3.23
CA ARG A 178 -0.48 -18.32 2.85
C ARG A 178 -1.66 -18.15 3.80
N TRP A 179 -2.26 -19.24 4.26
CA TRP A 179 -3.53 -19.19 5.00
C TRP A 179 -3.41 -19.54 6.49
N LEU A 180 -2.47 -20.40 6.87
CA LEU A 180 -2.37 -20.89 8.25
C LEU A 180 -1.28 -20.17 9.06
N VAL A 181 -0.27 -19.61 8.40
CA VAL A 181 0.90 -19.02 9.07
C VAL A 181 0.92 -17.50 8.90
N ALA A 182 0.86 -16.99 7.67
CA ALA A 182 1.02 -15.57 7.41
C ALA A 182 -0.06 -14.69 8.08
N PRO A 183 -1.37 -15.01 8.02
CA PRO A 183 -2.38 -14.18 8.65
C PRO A 183 -2.23 -14.10 10.18
N PRO A 184 -2.05 -15.20 10.93
CA PRO A 184 -1.82 -15.12 12.37
C PRO A 184 -0.54 -14.39 12.77
N VAL A 185 0.56 -14.57 12.02
CA VAL A 185 1.83 -13.88 12.30
C VAL A 185 1.70 -12.37 12.08
N GLY A 186 1.09 -11.96 10.97
CA GLY A 186 0.83 -10.54 10.70
C GLY A 186 -0.11 -9.92 11.74
N TYR A 187 -1.16 -10.66 12.12
CA TYR A 187 -2.09 -10.23 13.17
C TYR A 187 -1.40 -10.05 14.52
N ALA A 188 -0.61 -11.04 14.95
CA ALA A 188 0.10 -10.98 16.22
C ALA A 188 1.06 -9.78 16.27
N ALA A 189 1.76 -9.49 15.18
CA ALA A 189 2.61 -8.31 15.07
C ALA A 189 1.80 -7.00 15.17
N ALA A 190 0.68 -6.90 14.44
CA ALA A 190 -0.20 -5.72 14.46
C ALA A 190 -0.77 -5.45 15.86
N VAL A 191 -1.35 -6.49 16.48
CA VAL A 191 -1.90 -6.43 17.84
C VAL A 191 -0.83 -6.06 18.85
N THR A 192 0.37 -6.60 18.74
CA THR A 192 1.46 -6.30 19.69
C THR A 192 1.87 -4.83 19.62
N ILE A 193 2.04 -4.28 18.41
CA ILE A 193 2.40 -2.86 18.23
C ILE A 193 1.30 -1.96 18.82
N HIS A 194 0.03 -2.27 18.53
CA HIS A 194 -1.11 -1.49 18.97
C HIS A 194 -1.34 -1.61 20.48
N ALA A 195 -1.36 -2.82 21.03
CA ALA A 195 -1.49 -3.07 22.46
C ALA A 195 -0.36 -2.45 23.27
N PHE A 196 0.88 -2.44 22.75
CA PHE A 196 1.99 -1.75 23.39
C PHE A 196 1.72 -0.25 23.53
N TRP A 197 1.30 0.42 22.45
CA TRP A 197 0.97 1.83 22.49
C TRP A 197 -0.18 2.12 23.46
N ASN A 198 -1.29 1.40 23.34
CA ASN A 198 -2.44 1.61 24.22
C ASN A 198 -2.10 1.31 25.69
N GLY A 199 -1.33 0.25 25.95
CA GLY A 199 -0.82 -0.08 27.28
C GLY A 199 -0.01 1.06 27.88
N SER A 200 0.93 1.62 27.12
CA SER A 200 1.76 2.75 27.57
C SER A 200 0.92 4.02 27.83
N ALA A 201 -0.04 4.33 26.95
CA ALA A 201 -0.93 5.48 27.07
C ALA A 201 -1.89 5.35 28.26
N THR A 202 -2.50 4.17 28.43
CA THR A 202 -3.35 3.87 29.59
C THR A 202 -2.56 3.95 30.89
N TYR A 203 -1.36 3.36 30.94
CA TYR A 203 -0.50 3.42 32.13
C TYR A 203 -0.11 4.85 32.48
N SER A 204 0.33 5.64 31.48
CA SER A 204 0.67 7.05 31.68
C SER A 204 -0.53 7.86 32.15
N SER A 205 -1.73 7.61 31.59
CA SER A 205 -2.95 8.34 31.96
C SER A 205 -3.42 8.04 33.38
N LEU A 206 -3.30 6.78 33.83
CA LEU A 206 -3.79 6.37 35.15
C LEU A 206 -2.80 6.67 36.28
N ASN A 207 -1.49 6.66 35.99
CA ASN A 207 -0.45 6.78 37.01
C ASN A 207 0.35 8.09 36.92
N GLY A 208 0.09 8.96 35.94
CA GLY A 208 0.86 10.18 35.72
C GLY A 208 2.30 9.95 35.22
N ALA A 209 2.58 8.78 34.66
CA ALA A 209 3.92 8.35 34.24
C ALA A 209 4.30 8.86 32.84
N LEU A 210 4.58 10.16 32.73
CA LEU A 210 4.91 10.81 31.45
C LEU A 210 6.22 10.30 30.80
N ASP A 211 7.14 9.78 31.60
CA ASP A 211 8.38 9.14 31.16
C ASP A 211 8.11 7.85 30.36
N VAL A 212 7.14 7.05 30.78
CA VAL A 212 6.67 5.85 30.05
C VAL A 212 6.11 6.26 28.69
N GLN A 213 5.26 7.29 28.65
CA GLN A 213 4.69 7.80 27.39
C GLN A 213 5.79 8.34 26.46
N ALA A 214 6.77 9.08 26.98
CA ALA A 214 7.88 9.59 26.20
C ALA A 214 8.74 8.46 25.60
N GLY A 215 9.04 7.41 26.38
CA GLY A 215 9.72 6.22 25.90
C GLY A 215 8.93 5.48 24.81
N ALA A 216 7.62 5.37 24.98
CA ALA A 216 6.74 4.78 23.96
C ALA A 216 6.71 5.59 22.66
N CYS A 217 6.68 6.92 22.73
CA CYS A 217 6.79 7.79 21.55
C CYS A 217 8.06 7.51 20.76
N VAL A 218 9.22 7.39 21.43
CA VAL A 218 10.50 7.05 20.78
C VAL A 218 10.43 5.69 20.11
N LEU A 219 9.92 4.67 20.81
CA LEU A 219 9.83 3.32 20.25
C LEU A 219 8.88 3.26 19.04
N ILE A 220 7.72 3.93 19.11
CA ILE A 220 6.80 4.02 17.98
C ILE A 220 7.46 4.73 16.80
N THR A 221 8.21 5.82 17.03
CA THR A 221 9.01 6.47 15.98
C THR A 221 9.98 5.49 15.32
N CYS A 222 10.70 4.68 16.10
CA CYS A 222 11.58 3.64 15.57
C CYS A 222 10.82 2.57 14.77
N ILE A 223 9.64 2.13 15.24
CA ILE A 223 8.80 1.14 14.54
C ILE A 223 8.30 1.71 13.20
N GLY A 224 7.82 2.95 13.17
CA GLY A 224 7.40 3.61 11.93
C GLY A 224 8.56 3.74 10.93
N ALA A 225 9.73 4.16 11.39
CA ALA A 225 10.94 4.22 10.57
C ALA A 225 11.33 2.82 10.05
N PHE A 226 11.21 1.78 10.88
CA PHE A 226 11.46 0.41 10.48
C PHE A 226 10.49 -0.08 9.41
N VAL A 227 9.18 0.19 9.54
CA VAL A 227 8.18 -0.16 8.51
C VAL A 227 8.47 0.55 7.19
N LEU A 228 8.85 1.83 7.23
CA LEU A 228 9.26 2.57 6.02
C LEU A 228 10.55 1.99 5.41
N ALA A 229 11.52 1.60 6.24
CA ALA A 229 12.74 0.93 5.78
C ALA A 229 12.44 -0.44 5.15
N LEU A 230 11.52 -1.22 5.71
CA LEU A 230 11.03 -2.46 5.12
C LEU A 230 10.36 -2.22 3.76
N ALA A 231 9.54 -1.16 3.63
CA ALA A 231 8.95 -0.77 2.35
C ALA A 231 10.04 -0.45 1.30
N GLN A 232 11.06 0.33 1.68
CA GLN A 232 12.18 0.64 0.79
C GLN A 232 13.00 -0.60 0.41
N LEU A 233 13.22 -1.51 1.36
CA LEU A 233 13.91 -2.78 1.11
C LEU A 233 13.09 -3.66 0.15
N SER A 234 11.77 -3.73 0.32
CA SER A 234 10.87 -4.46 -0.57
C SER A 234 10.97 -3.93 -2.01
N LEU A 235 10.84 -2.62 -2.19
CA LEU A 235 11.00 -1.96 -3.48
C LEU A 235 12.39 -2.18 -4.11
N PHE A 236 13.44 -2.19 -3.28
CA PHE A 236 14.79 -2.48 -3.75
C PHE A 236 14.93 -3.93 -4.24
N MET A 237 14.33 -4.88 -3.53
CA MET A 237 14.31 -6.28 -3.95
C MET A 237 13.50 -6.48 -5.23
N GLU A 238 12.35 -5.84 -5.36
CA GLU A 238 11.55 -5.81 -6.59
C GLU A 238 12.35 -5.26 -7.77
N HIS A 239 13.06 -4.14 -7.59
CA HIS A 239 13.93 -3.59 -8.63
C HIS A 239 14.98 -4.59 -9.11
N ARG A 240 15.61 -5.32 -8.18
CA ARG A 240 16.61 -6.36 -8.51
C ARG A 240 15.99 -7.51 -9.30
N VAL A 241 14.78 -7.94 -8.90
CA VAL A 241 14.03 -8.97 -9.61
C VAL A 241 13.68 -8.50 -11.01
N ILE A 242 13.07 -7.32 -11.17
CA ILE A 242 12.69 -6.78 -12.48
C ILE A 242 13.91 -6.72 -13.40
N LYS A 243 15.05 -6.20 -12.91
CA LYS A 243 16.27 -6.13 -13.71
C LYS A 243 16.77 -7.51 -14.13
N ALA A 244 16.87 -8.47 -13.21
CA ALA A 244 17.36 -9.81 -13.53
C ALA A 244 16.47 -10.53 -14.55
N GLU A 245 15.15 -10.43 -14.38
CA GLU A 245 14.17 -11.08 -15.26
C GLU A 245 14.11 -10.44 -16.65
N LEU A 246 14.18 -9.10 -16.73
CA LEU A 246 14.21 -8.39 -18.01
C LEU A 246 15.50 -8.64 -18.80
N LEU A 247 16.64 -8.76 -18.12
CA LEU A 247 17.90 -9.13 -18.78
C LEU A 247 17.82 -10.55 -19.36
N ALA A 248 17.19 -11.48 -18.65
CA ALA A 248 16.96 -12.83 -19.15
C ALA A 248 15.94 -12.85 -20.32
N GLU A 249 14.84 -12.08 -20.26
CA GLU A 249 13.92 -11.95 -21.39
C GLU A 249 14.60 -11.28 -22.62
N ALA A 250 15.55 -10.38 -22.38
CA ALA A 250 16.30 -9.75 -23.44
C ALA A 250 17.32 -10.71 -24.10
N SER A 251 17.98 -11.58 -23.31
CA SER A 251 18.81 -12.66 -23.87
C SER A 251 18.00 -13.66 -24.69
N ASP A 252 16.74 -13.89 -24.29
CA ASP A 252 15.80 -14.76 -25.01
C ASP A 252 15.18 -14.07 -26.26
N GLY A 253 15.54 -12.81 -26.52
CA GLY A 253 15.08 -12.05 -27.69
C GLY A 253 13.65 -11.50 -27.59
N THR A 254 13.04 -11.48 -26.39
CA THR A 254 11.71 -10.89 -26.19
C THR A 254 11.74 -9.37 -26.33
N LEU A 255 12.80 -8.71 -25.85
CA LEU A 255 13.00 -7.27 -25.94
C LEU A 255 14.49 -6.90 -26.12
N PRO A 256 14.82 -5.70 -26.62
CA PRO A 256 16.21 -5.25 -26.70
C PRO A 256 16.90 -5.12 -25.33
N LEU A 257 18.16 -5.52 -25.24
CA LEU A 257 19.00 -5.38 -24.02
C LEU A 257 19.05 -3.94 -23.51
N ALA A 258 19.16 -2.96 -24.41
CA ALA A 258 19.14 -1.54 -24.06
C ALA A 258 17.87 -1.12 -23.31
N HIS A 259 16.71 -1.71 -23.64
CA HIS A 259 15.46 -1.41 -22.95
C HIS A 259 15.43 -2.07 -21.56
N ALA A 260 15.98 -3.28 -21.42
CA ALA A 260 16.08 -3.98 -20.13
C ALA A 260 16.92 -3.22 -19.10
N ASP A 261 17.93 -2.45 -19.53
CA ASP A 261 18.77 -1.61 -18.66
C ASP A 261 18.14 -0.26 -18.27
N ILE A 262 16.99 0.09 -18.88
CA ILE A 262 16.31 1.38 -18.69
C ILE A 262 15.00 1.21 -17.94
N ILE A 263 14.16 0.24 -18.31
CA ILE A 263 12.83 0.01 -17.74
C ILE A 263 12.84 -0.08 -16.20
N PRO A 264 13.78 -0.80 -15.55
CA PRO A 264 13.85 -0.87 -14.09
C PRO A 264 14.19 0.46 -13.40
N TYR A 265 14.67 1.48 -14.12
CA TYR A 265 15.13 2.74 -13.53
C TYR A 265 14.20 3.88 -13.93
N TRP A 266 13.28 4.27 -13.03
CA TRP A 266 12.31 5.34 -13.29
C TRP A 266 12.95 6.63 -13.83
N LEU A 267 14.07 7.09 -13.27
CA LEU A 267 14.78 8.29 -13.76
C LEU A 267 15.24 8.17 -15.22
N LYS A 268 15.65 6.98 -15.66
CA LYS A 268 16.06 6.76 -17.06
C LYS A 268 14.87 6.72 -18.01
N ARG A 269 13.68 6.33 -17.53
CA ARG A 269 12.44 6.29 -18.32
C ARG A 269 11.92 7.68 -18.71
N VAL A 270 12.36 8.73 -18.03
CA VAL A 270 11.94 10.12 -18.29
C VAL A 270 12.46 10.62 -19.66
N SER A 271 13.54 10.05 -20.18
CA SER A 271 14.08 10.42 -21.50
C SER A 271 13.08 10.11 -22.63
N SER A 272 13.06 10.97 -23.65
CA SER A 272 12.24 10.77 -24.84
C SER A 272 12.80 9.72 -25.81
N ASP A 273 14.03 9.25 -25.63
CA ASP A 273 14.75 8.61 -26.75
C ASP A 273 15.09 7.14 -26.49
N TRP A 274 14.66 6.57 -25.36
CA TRP A 274 15.03 5.20 -24.97
C TRP A 274 14.18 4.09 -25.63
N ALA A 275 13.06 4.45 -26.27
CA ALA A 275 12.20 3.51 -26.97
C ALA A 275 11.89 4.03 -28.39
N PRO A 276 11.61 3.13 -29.35
CA PRO A 276 11.30 3.54 -30.71
C PRO A 276 10.15 4.56 -30.81
N PRO A 277 10.19 5.49 -31.77
CA PRO A 277 9.09 6.41 -32.02
C PRO A 277 7.77 5.67 -32.27
N GLY A 278 6.68 6.15 -31.67
CA GLY A 278 5.35 5.52 -31.82
C GLY A 278 5.03 4.42 -30.81
N VAL A 279 5.99 3.96 -30.00
CA VAL A 279 5.70 3.07 -28.86
C VAL A 279 5.10 3.87 -27.71
N ASP A 280 3.95 3.42 -27.19
CA ASP A 280 3.48 3.87 -25.87
C ASP A 280 4.42 3.32 -24.79
N LYS A 281 5.34 4.17 -24.34
CA LYS A 281 6.37 3.84 -23.36
C LYS A 281 5.80 3.43 -22.00
N ASN A 282 4.68 4.01 -21.61
CA ASN A 282 4.07 3.71 -20.32
C ASN A 282 3.44 2.31 -20.36
N ALA A 283 2.68 2.02 -21.42
CA ALA A 283 2.13 0.69 -21.65
C ALA A 283 3.24 -0.35 -21.80
N TYR A 284 4.31 -0.03 -22.55
CA TYR A 284 5.44 -0.93 -22.77
C TYR A 284 6.23 -1.21 -21.48
N ALA A 285 6.62 -0.17 -20.74
CA ALA A 285 7.32 -0.35 -19.47
C ALA A 285 6.45 -1.14 -18.48
N ARG A 286 5.15 -0.88 -18.43
CA ARG A 286 4.21 -1.62 -17.58
C ARG A 286 4.13 -3.10 -17.97
N ALA A 287 3.94 -3.40 -19.25
CA ALA A 287 3.87 -4.79 -19.73
C ALA A 287 5.17 -5.55 -19.48
N ALA A 288 6.33 -4.90 -19.67
CA ALA A 288 7.64 -5.49 -19.40
C ALA A 288 7.87 -5.73 -17.90
N THR A 289 7.52 -4.76 -17.04
CA THR A 289 7.59 -4.93 -15.58
C THR A 289 6.69 -6.07 -15.10
N LEU A 290 5.44 -6.13 -15.60
CA LEU A 290 4.51 -7.21 -15.30
C LEU A 290 5.03 -8.57 -15.78
N LEU A 291 5.60 -8.65 -16.99
CA LEU A 291 6.25 -9.86 -17.49
C LEU A 291 7.33 -10.35 -16.53
N ALA A 292 8.21 -9.44 -16.10
CA ALA A 292 9.29 -9.76 -15.18
C ALA A 292 8.77 -10.29 -13.84
N PHE A 293 7.78 -9.61 -13.24
CA PHE A 293 7.17 -10.07 -11.99
C PHE A 293 6.50 -11.44 -12.12
N ARG A 294 5.69 -11.64 -13.16
CA ARG A 294 4.98 -12.92 -13.38
C ARG A 294 5.95 -14.07 -13.63
N ARG A 295 7.05 -13.83 -14.33
CA ARG A 295 8.10 -14.83 -14.53
C ARG A 295 8.77 -15.21 -13.21
N HIS A 296 9.09 -14.23 -12.37
CA HIS A 296 9.65 -14.48 -11.05
C HIS A 296 8.69 -15.25 -10.13
N GLN A 297 7.42 -14.83 -10.10
CA GLN A 297 6.37 -15.46 -9.29
C GLN A 297 6.09 -16.90 -9.73
N ALA A 298 6.03 -17.16 -11.05
CA ALA A 298 5.80 -18.51 -11.60
C ALA A 298 6.86 -19.52 -11.11
N ARG A 299 8.12 -19.09 -10.93
CA ARG A 299 9.20 -19.95 -10.42
C ARG A 299 9.03 -20.38 -8.96
N HIS A 300 8.26 -19.65 -8.18
CA HIS A 300 8.07 -19.89 -6.75
C HIS A 300 6.66 -20.38 -6.39
N ALA A 301 5.73 -20.30 -7.35
CA ALA A 301 4.38 -20.80 -7.21
C ALA A 301 4.33 -22.33 -7.44
N SER A 302 3.21 -22.94 -7.03
CA SER A 302 2.94 -24.37 -7.24
C SER A 302 1.46 -24.59 -7.57
N GLY A 303 1.15 -25.72 -8.22
CA GLY A 303 -0.21 -26.08 -8.64
C GLY A 303 -0.82 -25.08 -9.62
N ASP A 304 -2.15 -24.92 -9.55
CA ASP A 304 -2.95 -24.08 -10.46
C ASP A 304 -2.46 -22.63 -10.56
N ILE A 305 -1.88 -22.09 -9.49
CA ILE A 305 -1.34 -20.72 -9.46
C ILE A 305 -0.13 -20.60 -10.39
N ALA A 306 0.74 -21.62 -10.42
CA ALA A 306 1.89 -21.62 -11.33
C ALA A 306 1.43 -21.64 -12.79
N GLU A 307 0.45 -22.48 -13.12
CA GLU A 307 -0.12 -22.55 -14.47
C GLU A 307 -0.77 -21.23 -14.91
N GLN A 308 -1.53 -20.60 -14.01
CA GLN A 308 -2.11 -19.27 -14.25
C GLN A 308 -1.02 -18.23 -14.53
N LEU A 309 0.02 -18.17 -13.69
CA LEU A 309 1.12 -17.23 -13.84
C LEU A 309 1.90 -17.46 -15.15
N GLU A 310 2.13 -18.70 -15.56
CA GLU A 310 2.74 -19.00 -16.86
C GLU A 310 1.88 -18.53 -18.04
N GLY A 311 0.55 -18.65 -17.93
CA GLY A 311 -0.39 -18.07 -18.89
C GLY A 311 -0.22 -16.55 -19.00
N GLU A 312 -0.04 -15.87 -17.87
CA GLU A 312 0.22 -14.43 -17.83
C GLU A 312 1.59 -14.05 -18.39
N VAL A 313 2.65 -14.84 -18.13
CA VAL A 313 3.96 -14.67 -18.75
C VAL A 313 3.83 -14.71 -20.27
N ARG A 314 3.12 -15.70 -20.82
CA ARG A 314 2.87 -15.80 -22.27
C ARG A 314 2.13 -14.57 -22.80
N LYS A 315 1.09 -14.12 -22.09
CA LYS A 315 0.30 -12.93 -22.43
C LYS A 315 1.17 -11.67 -22.48
N TYR A 316 1.92 -11.37 -21.43
CA TYR A 316 2.73 -10.14 -21.38
C TYR A 316 3.93 -10.18 -22.32
N ARG A 317 4.51 -11.36 -22.56
CA ARG A 317 5.55 -11.54 -23.60
C ARG A 317 5.01 -11.22 -24.99
N HIS A 318 3.77 -11.63 -25.28
CA HIS A 318 3.10 -11.27 -26.53
C HIS A 318 2.80 -9.77 -26.62
N GLU A 319 2.28 -9.16 -25.55
CA GLU A 319 1.98 -7.74 -25.48
C GLU A 319 3.22 -6.86 -25.69
N VAL A 320 4.35 -7.20 -25.05
CA VAL A 320 5.65 -6.55 -25.26
C VAL A 320 6.06 -6.58 -26.73
N LYS A 321 5.96 -7.74 -27.39
CA LYS A 321 6.30 -7.88 -28.81
C LYS A 321 5.38 -7.05 -29.70
N LEU A 322 4.07 -7.06 -29.44
CA LEU A 322 3.10 -6.26 -30.20
C LEU A 322 3.37 -4.76 -30.09
N LEU A 323 3.67 -4.26 -28.88
CA LEU A 323 3.97 -2.84 -28.66
C LEU A 323 5.23 -2.39 -29.40
N LEU A 324 6.26 -3.25 -29.46
CA LEU A 324 7.48 -2.99 -30.24
C LEU A 324 7.25 -3.08 -31.76
N GLN A 325 6.40 -4.01 -32.22
CA GLN A 325 6.09 -4.19 -33.64
C GLN A 325 5.27 -3.04 -34.23
N ARG A 326 4.30 -2.50 -33.48
CA ARG A 326 3.47 -1.36 -33.92
C ARG A 326 4.27 -0.09 -34.25
N ALA A 327 5.52 0.00 -33.80
CA ALA A 327 6.43 1.10 -34.11
C ALA A 327 7.29 0.88 -35.38
N SER A 328 7.25 -0.30 -36.00
CA SER A 328 7.99 -0.54 -37.25
C SER A 328 7.23 0.04 -38.44
N PRO A 329 7.80 1.02 -39.18
CA PRO A 329 7.14 1.66 -40.31
C PRO A 329 7.18 0.74 -41.53
N THR A 330 6.27 -0.23 -41.63
CA THR A 330 6.23 -1.13 -42.81
C THR A 330 4.85 -1.45 -43.37
N HIS A 331 3.79 -0.69 -43.04
CA HIS A 331 2.56 -0.78 -43.85
C HIS A 331 1.84 0.58 -43.94
N GLY A 332 2.05 1.30 -45.04
CA GLY A 332 1.15 2.40 -45.41
C GLY A 332 1.74 3.61 -46.15
N ALA A 333 2.61 3.42 -47.13
CA ALA A 333 2.78 4.43 -48.19
C ALA A 333 2.91 3.71 -49.54
N PRO A 334 1.98 3.89 -50.50
CA PRO A 334 2.21 3.43 -51.85
C PRO A 334 3.43 4.15 -52.43
N PRO A 335 4.23 3.51 -53.29
CA PRO A 335 5.30 4.20 -54.00
C PRO A 335 4.72 5.41 -54.74
N PRO A 336 5.43 6.55 -54.78
CA PRO A 336 4.96 7.72 -55.51
C PRO A 336 4.70 7.32 -56.96
N ALA A 337 3.49 7.62 -57.44
CA ALA A 337 3.08 7.37 -58.82
C ALA A 337 4.09 8.04 -59.77
N GLY A 338 4.46 7.28 -60.81
CA GLY A 338 5.53 7.61 -61.74
C GLY A 338 5.51 9.05 -62.25
N GLY A 339 6.71 9.64 -62.31
CA GLY A 339 6.93 10.92 -62.97
C GLY A 339 6.48 10.89 -64.44
N PRO A 340 6.09 12.05 -65.00
CA PRO A 340 5.64 12.13 -66.38
C PRO A 340 6.80 11.83 -67.35
N PRO A 341 6.51 11.29 -68.55
CA PRO A 341 7.54 10.93 -69.52
C PRO A 341 8.24 12.20 -70.07
N PRO A 342 9.50 12.08 -70.53
CA PRO A 342 10.23 13.22 -71.08
C PRO A 342 9.56 13.67 -72.39
N GLY A 343 9.01 14.89 -72.37
CA GLY A 343 8.46 15.55 -73.54
C GLY A 343 9.55 15.79 -74.59
N GLY A 344 9.37 15.17 -75.76
CA GLY A 344 10.22 15.37 -76.93
C GLY A 344 10.13 16.81 -77.44
N ARG A 345 11.29 17.40 -77.71
CA ARG A 345 11.42 18.62 -78.50
C ARG A 345 11.46 18.26 -79.99
N TRP A 346 10.42 18.68 -80.72
CA TRP A 346 10.47 19.07 -82.14
C TRP A 346 10.02 20.54 -82.12
N GLY A 347 10.82 21.52 -82.53
CA GLY A 347 11.27 21.75 -83.90
C GLY A 347 10.30 22.73 -84.56
N HIS A 348 10.60 24.04 -84.49
CA HIS A 348 10.41 25.08 -85.51
C HIS A 348 10.81 26.45 -84.97
#